data_AF-Q84N15-F1
#
_entry.id   AF-Q84N15-F1
#
_cell.length_a   1.000
_cell.length_b   1.000
_cell.length_c   1.000
_cell.angle_alpha   90.00
_cell.angle_beta   90.00
_cell.angle_gamma   90.00
#
_symmetry.space_group_name_H-M   'P 1'
#
loop_
_entity.id
_entity.type
_entity.pdbx_description
1 polymer ?
#
loop_
_entity_poly.entity_id
_entity_poly.type
_entity_poly.pdbx_seq_one_letter_code
_entity_poly.pdbx_strand_id
1 'polypeptide(L)'
;MEDLYSIHPGISRHGAAATSEASGVAGGPGSPPPPPPPAADLTELVKAQIAGHPRYPSLLSAYIDCRKVGAPSEVATLLEEIGRERCAAASAGGEVVGMDPELDEFMETYCRLLERYKEELSRPFDEAASFLSSVRTQLSSLCGGAASLS
;
A
#
# COMPACT_ATOMS: atom_id res chain seq x y z
N MET A 1 -17.96 4.88 16.47
CA MET A 1 -16.57 4.92 15.94
C MET A 1 -16.52 6.03 14.92
N GLU A 2 -16.73 7.25 15.38
CA GLU A 2 -16.88 8.46 14.57
C GLU A 2 -16.42 9.62 15.44
N ASP A 3 -15.13 9.71 15.70
CA ASP A 3 -14.56 10.88 16.35
C ASP A 3 -13.14 11.10 15.84
N LEU A 4 -12.90 12.34 15.41
CA LEU A 4 -11.61 13.01 15.31
C LEU A 4 -10.77 12.85 14.04
N TYR A 5 -11.41 13.02 12.88
CA TYR A 5 -10.85 13.84 11.81
C TYR A 5 -10.82 15.34 12.20
N SER A 6 -10.17 15.68 13.33
CA SER A 6 -10.00 17.07 13.74
C SER A 6 -8.67 17.60 13.21
N ILE A 7 -8.73 18.17 12.01
CA ILE A 7 -7.73 19.10 11.50
C ILE A 7 -7.96 20.43 12.23
N HIS A 8 -7.02 20.87 13.07
CA HIS A 8 -6.97 22.26 13.55
C HIS A 8 -5.74 22.98 12.99
N PRO A 9 -5.94 24.03 12.15
CA PRO A 9 -4.91 24.98 11.78
C PRO A 9 -4.94 26.19 12.74
N GLY A 10 -3.80 26.60 13.34
CA GLY A 10 -3.74 27.88 14.05
C GLY A 10 -2.68 28.11 15.15
N ILE A 11 -1.52 28.64 14.75
CA ILE A 11 -0.91 29.94 15.18
C ILE A 11 -0.62 30.26 16.69
N SER A 12 0.68 30.54 16.93
CA SER A 12 1.34 31.61 17.76
C SER A 12 1.57 31.58 19.28
N ARG A 13 2.87 31.79 19.57
CA ARG A 13 3.52 32.79 20.48
C ARG A 13 3.59 32.56 21.99
N HIS A 14 4.84 32.48 22.47
CA HIS A 14 5.53 33.22 23.55
C HIS A 14 6.52 32.26 24.25
N GLY A 15 7.75 32.60 24.63
CA GLY A 15 8.47 33.87 24.66
C GLY A 15 9.95 33.61 24.97
N ALA A 16 10.75 34.66 24.82
CA ALA A 16 12.18 34.68 25.08
C ALA A 16 12.52 34.57 26.58
N ALA A 17 13.67 33.97 26.91
CA ALA A 17 14.49 34.37 28.06
C ALA A 17 15.92 33.85 27.92
N ALA A 18 16.87 34.73 28.22
CA ALA A 18 18.30 34.56 28.08
C ALA A 18 18.99 34.03 29.35
N THR A 19 20.30 33.78 29.22
CA THR A 19 21.34 33.66 30.25
C THR A 19 21.42 32.33 31.00
N SER A 20 22.57 31.65 30.96
CA SER A 20 23.69 31.91 31.88
C SER A 20 24.74 30.80 31.73
N GLU A 21 25.99 31.21 31.60
CA GLU A 21 27.16 30.34 31.69
C GLU A 21 27.44 30.02 33.16
N ALA A 22 27.80 28.77 33.48
CA ALA A 22 28.55 28.45 34.69
C ALA A 22 29.29 27.11 34.54
N SER A 23 30.60 27.22 34.74
CA SER A 23 31.61 26.18 34.87
C SER A 23 31.33 25.19 36.00
N GLY A 24 31.68 23.91 35.79
CA GLY A 24 31.73 22.90 36.86
C GLY A 24 32.24 21.55 36.36
N VAL A 25 33.49 21.22 36.67
CA VAL A 25 34.07 19.89 36.48
C VAL A 25 33.64 18.97 37.63
N ALA A 26 33.08 17.80 37.34
CA ALA A 26 33.06 16.65 38.26
C ALA A 26 32.64 15.39 37.48
N GLY A 27 33.41 14.31 37.64
CA GLY A 27 33.24 13.05 36.92
C GLY A 27 31.86 12.41 37.10
N GLY A 28 31.32 11.88 36.00
CA GLY A 28 30.08 11.10 35.97
C GLY A 28 30.35 9.61 35.72
N PRO A 29 29.59 8.71 36.35
CA PRO A 29 29.62 7.28 36.05
C PRO A 29 29.19 7.07 34.60
N GLY A 30 29.73 6.03 33.94
CA GLY A 30 29.52 5.75 32.53
C GLY A 30 28.06 5.88 32.12
N SER A 31 27.81 6.64 31.04
CA SER A 31 26.47 6.81 30.48
C SER A 31 25.82 5.45 30.25
N PRO A 32 24.54 5.28 30.61
CA PRO A 32 23.79 4.10 30.21
C PRO A 32 23.81 3.97 28.68
N PRO A 33 23.80 2.75 28.14
CA PRO A 33 23.68 2.55 26.70
C PRO A 33 22.43 3.29 26.19
N PRO A 34 22.48 3.89 25.00
CA PRO A 34 21.31 4.57 24.44
C PRO A 34 20.12 3.60 24.41
N PRO A 35 18.91 4.06 24.74
CA PRO A 35 17.73 3.22 24.65
C PRO A 35 17.61 2.66 23.23
N PRO A 36 17.17 1.41 23.06
CA PRO A 36 16.90 0.87 21.74
C PRO A 36 15.93 1.83 21.02
N PRO A 37 16.13 2.08 19.71
CA PRO A 37 15.22 2.94 18.96
C PRO A 37 13.79 2.42 19.13
N PRO A 38 12.79 3.29 19.34
CA PRO A 38 11.41 2.87 19.46
C PRO A 38 11.02 2.04 18.22
N ALA A 39 10.24 0.98 18.39
CA ALA A 39 9.87 0.07 17.30
C ALA A 39 9.20 0.76 16.09
N ALA A 40 8.66 1.97 16.29
CA ALA A 40 8.15 2.84 15.23
C ALA A 40 9.27 3.26 14.24
N ASP A 41 10.49 3.51 14.70
CA ASP A 41 11.61 3.95 13.87
C ASP A 41 12.09 2.85 12.93
N LEU A 42 12.12 1.60 13.39
CA LEU A 42 12.47 0.44 12.56
C LEU A 42 11.41 0.17 11.48
N THR A 43 10.13 0.33 11.83
CA THR A 43 9.03 0.14 10.87
C THR A 43 9.09 1.19 9.76
N GLU A 44 9.31 2.46 10.10
CA GLU A 44 9.46 3.52 9.11
C GLU A 44 10.74 3.37 8.28
N LEU A 45 11.83 2.88 8.86
CA LEU A 45 13.05 2.55 8.12
C LEU A 45 12.78 1.46 7.06
N VAL A 46 12.12 0.37 7.44
CA VAL A 46 11.77 -0.71 6.51
C VAL A 46 10.83 -0.21 5.41
N LYS A 47 9.83 0.62 5.74
CA LYS A 47 8.95 1.23 4.72
C LYS A 47 9.74 2.12 3.77
N ALA A 48 10.69 2.91 4.27
CA ALA A 48 11.54 3.75 3.43
C ALA A 48 12.43 2.91 2.51
N GLN A 49 13.00 1.79 3.00
CA GLN A 49 13.76 0.84 2.20
C GLN A 49 12.90 0.23 1.08
N ILE A 50 11.69 -0.23 1.40
CA ILE A 50 10.74 -0.77 0.43
C ILE A 50 10.36 0.30 -0.61
N ALA A 51 10.02 1.51 -0.17
CA ALA A 51 9.58 2.61 -1.04
C ALA A 51 10.70 3.14 -1.95
N GLY A 52 11.95 3.10 -1.50
CA GLY A 52 13.13 3.46 -2.28
C GLY A 52 13.64 2.34 -3.19
N HIS A 53 13.05 1.15 -3.15
CA HIS A 53 13.54 0.00 -3.90
C HIS A 53 13.21 0.09 -5.41
N PRO A 54 14.13 -0.26 -6.32
CA PRO A 54 13.88 -0.23 -7.77
C PRO A 54 12.67 -1.07 -8.23
N ARG A 55 12.34 -2.12 -7.47
CA ARG A 55 11.16 -2.99 -7.72
C ARG A 55 9.86 -2.50 -7.07
N TYR A 56 9.88 -1.39 -6.33
CA TYR A 56 8.69 -0.83 -5.71
C TYR A 56 7.55 -0.54 -6.70
N PRO A 57 7.80 0.00 -7.91
CA PRO A 57 6.74 0.18 -8.90
C PRO A 57 6.02 -1.13 -9.27
N SER A 58 6.76 -2.22 -9.44
CA SER A 58 6.18 -3.54 -9.76
C SER A 58 5.36 -4.08 -8.58
N LEU A 59 5.89 -3.97 -7.36
CA LEU A 59 5.19 -4.35 -6.13
C LEU A 59 3.86 -3.60 -5.98
N LEU A 60 3.90 -2.28 -6.16
CA LEU A 60 2.72 -1.43 -6.06
C LEU A 60 1.70 -1.75 -7.14
N SER A 61 2.15 -2.00 -8.38
CA SER A 61 1.28 -2.42 -9.49
C SER A 61 0.56 -3.73 -9.18
N ALA A 62 1.30 -4.76 -8.73
CA ALA A 62 0.71 -6.05 -8.36
C ALA A 62 -0.32 -5.89 -7.23
N TYR A 63 -0.03 -5.05 -6.24
CA TYR A 63 -0.95 -4.77 -5.14
C TYR A 63 -2.22 -4.08 -5.61
N ILE A 64 -2.10 -3.06 -6.47
CA ILE A 64 -3.24 -2.34 -7.05
C ILE A 64 -4.10 -3.30 -7.87
N ASP A 65 -3.50 -4.15 -8.69
CA ASP A 65 -4.23 -5.13 -9.49
C ASP A 65 -5.02 -6.12 -8.62
N CYS A 66 -4.45 -6.59 -7.50
CA CYS A 66 -5.20 -7.38 -6.52
C CYS A 66 -6.40 -6.61 -5.96
N ARG A 67 -6.18 -5.35 -5.55
CA ARG A 67 -7.22 -4.51 -4.92
C ARG A 67 -8.34 -4.13 -5.89
N LYS A 68 -8.07 -4.15 -7.19
CA LYS A 68 -9.05 -3.89 -8.24
C LYS A 68 -10.02 -5.06 -8.46
N VAL A 69 -9.67 -6.29 -8.06
CA VAL A 69 -10.56 -7.44 -8.22
C VAL A 69 -11.86 -7.23 -7.45
N GLY A 70 -12.98 -7.18 -8.15
CA GLY A 70 -14.31 -6.93 -7.58
C GLY A 70 -14.56 -5.49 -7.10
N ALA A 71 -13.62 -4.56 -7.29
CA ALA A 71 -13.81 -3.16 -6.93
C ALA A 71 -14.75 -2.44 -7.90
N PRO A 72 -15.57 -1.47 -7.43
CA PRO A 72 -16.29 -0.56 -8.32
C PRO A 72 -15.33 0.23 -9.23
N SER A 73 -15.82 0.69 -10.39
CA SER A 73 -15.02 1.44 -11.37
C SER A 73 -14.38 2.70 -10.79
N GLU A 74 -15.09 3.41 -9.92
CA GLU A 74 -14.59 4.64 -9.28
C GLU A 74 -13.39 4.33 -8.37
N VAL A 75 -13.46 3.23 -7.62
CA VAL A 75 -12.38 2.79 -6.73
C VAL A 75 -11.19 2.29 -7.54
N ALA A 76 -11.42 1.52 -8.61
CA ALA A 76 -10.36 1.07 -9.50
C ALA A 76 -9.61 2.24 -10.14
N THR A 77 -10.34 3.27 -10.58
CA THR A 77 -9.77 4.51 -11.17
C THR A 77 -8.92 5.26 -10.15
N LEU A 78 -9.43 5.41 -8.91
CA LEU A 78 -8.68 6.05 -7.83
C LEU A 78 -7.38 5.30 -7.51
N LEU A 79 -7.43 3.96 -7.45
CA LEU A 79 -6.25 3.13 -7.21
C LEU A 79 -5.20 3.31 -8.32
N GLU A 80 -5.63 3.40 -9.58
CA GLU A 80 -4.72 3.67 -10.70
C GLU A 80 -4.09 5.06 -10.62
N GLU A 81 -4.83 6.08 -10.18
CA GLU A 81 -4.30 7.42 -9.98
C GLU A 81 -3.23 7.47 -8.88
N ILE A 82 -3.51 6.85 -7.73
CA ILE A 82 -2.54 6.70 -6.64
C ILE A 82 -1.29 5.96 -7.14
N GLY A 83 -1.45 4.89 -7.91
CA GLY A 83 -0.34 4.15 -8.50
C GLY A 83 0.54 5.02 -9.40
N ARG A 84 -0.06 5.81 -10.29
CA ARG A 84 0.68 6.73 -11.17
C ARG A 84 1.45 7.78 -10.39
N GLU A 85 0.84 8.40 -9.39
CA GLU A 85 1.49 9.42 -8.55
C GLU A 85 2.74 8.86 -7.84
N ARG A 86 2.61 7.66 -7.27
CA ARG A 86 3.69 7.01 -6.50
C ARG A 86 4.82 6.48 -7.39
N CYS A 87 4.50 5.96 -8.57
CA CYS A 87 5.52 5.55 -9.55
C CYS A 87 6.30 6.75 -10.10
N ALA A 88 5.63 7.88 -10.34
CA ALA A 88 6.30 9.12 -10.76
C ALA A 88 7.28 9.64 -9.70
N ALA A 89 6.92 9.54 -8.41
CA ALA A 89 7.80 9.90 -7.31
C ALA A 89 9.03 8.98 -7.17
N ALA A 90 8.86 7.67 -7.40
CA ALA A 90 9.94 6.69 -7.31
C ALA A 90 10.99 6.85 -8.43
N SER A 91 10.56 7.27 -9.64
CA SER A 91 11.44 7.54 -10.79
C SER A 91 12.42 8.70 -10.57
N ALA A 92 12.18 9.56 -9.57
CA ALA A 92 13.05 10.70 -9.28
C ALA A 92 14.22 10.35 -8.34
N GLY A 93 14.21 9.16 -7.72
CA GLY A 93 15.28 8.64 -6.88
C GLY A 93 16.29 7.86 -7.73
N GLY A 94 17.57 8.25 -7.66
CA GLY A 94 18.63 7.60 -8.43
C GLY A 94 18.77 6.10 -8.16
N GLU A 95 19.05 5.35 -9.22
CA GLU A 95 19.22 3.90 -9.24
C GLU A 95 20.38 3.45 -8.32
N VAL A 96 20.06 2.94 -7.14
CA VAL A 96 20.99 2.06 -6.38
C VAL A 96 20.33 0.69 -6.34
N VAL A 97 20.55 -0.07 -7.42
CA VAL A 97 20.17 -1.49 -7.51
C VAL A 97 21.12 -2.31 -6.65
N GLY A 98 20.58 -3.19 -5.79
CA GLY A 98 21.33 -4.35 -5.29
C GLY A 98 22.23 -4.14 -4.07
N MET A 99 21.82 -3.34 -3.09
CA MET A 99 22.54 -3.28 -1.80
C MET A 99 22.08 -4.37 -0.79
N ASP A 100 20.91 -4.99 -0.99
CA ASP A 100 20.34 -5.95 -0.04
C ASP A 100 19.63 -7.12 -0.76
N PRO A 101 20.28 -8.31 -0.88
CA PRO A 101 19.71 -9.46 -1.57
C PRO A 101 18.48 -10.04 -0.86
N GLU A 102 18.34 -9.86 0.46
CA GLU A 102 17.17 -10.33 1.21
C GLU A 102 15.95 -9.48 0.84
N LEU A 103 16.13 -8.16 0.74
CA LEU A 103 15.08 -7.26 0.28
C LEU A 103 14.71 -7.53 -1.18
N ASP A 104 15.68 -7.80 -2.06
CA ASP A 104 15.42 -8.18 -3.45
C ASP A 104 14.50 -9.42 -3.53
N GLU A 105 14.84 -10.48 -2.79
CA GLU A 105 14.04 -11.71 -2.73
C GLU A 105 12.64 -11.47 -2.15
N PHE A 106 12.54 -10.65 -1.10
CA PHE A 106 11.26 -10.25 -0.53
C PHE A 106 10.38 -9.54 -1.57
N MET A 107 10.91 -8.53 -2.25
CA MET A 107 10.18 -7.74 -3.23
C MET A 107 9.64 -8.64 -4.36
N GLU A 108 10.47 -9.55 -4.87
CA GLU A 108 10.05 -10.51 -5.90
C GLU A 108 9.01 -11.51 -5.41
N THR A 109 9.25 -12.11 -4.24
CA THR A 109 8.37 -13.13 -3.69
C THR A 109 7.01 -12.56 -3.37
N TYR A 110 6.95 -11.34 -2.83
CA TYR A 110 5.69 -10.68 -2.54
C TYR A 110 4.92 -10.30 -3.80
N CYS A 111 5.60 -9.86 -4.88
CA CYS A 111 4.95 -9.66 -6.17
C CYS A 111 4.28 -10.96 -6.67
N ARG A 112 5.00 -12.09 -6.67
CA ARG A 112 4.46 -13.39 -7.09
C ARG A 112 3.27 -13.82 -6.22
N LEU A 113 3.34 -13.56 -4.92
CA LEU A 113 2.27 -13.87 -3.98
C LEU A 113 1.01 -13.05 -4.28
N LEU A 114 1.16 -11.76 -4.57
CA LEU A 114 0.05 -10.90 -5.00
C LEU A 114 -0.54 -11.38 -6.32
N GLU A 115 0.27 -11.71 -7.31
CA GLU A 115 -0.22 -12.24 -8.60
C GLU A 115 -1.06 -13.50 -8.42
N ARG A 116 -0.59 -14.48 -7.63
CA ARG A 116 -1.38 -15.68 -7.30
C ARG A 116 -2.66 -15.30 -6.55
N TYR A 117 -2.58 -14.40 -5.59
CA TYR A 117 -3.76 -13.97 -4.83
C TYR A 117 -4.80 -13.28 -5.72
N LYS A 118 -4.38 -12.50 -6.70
CA LYS A 118 -5.27 -11.90 -7.72
C LYS A 118 -6.00 -12.98 -8.51
N GLU A 119 -5.31 -14.03 -8.95
CA GLU A 119 -5.91 -15.15 -9.69
C GLU A 119 -6.95 -15.87 -8.83
N GLU A 120 -6.61 -16.17 -7.58
CA GLU A 120 -7.52 -16.79 -6.61
C GLU A 120 -8.75 -15.92 -6.33
N LEU A 121 -8.58 -14.61 -6.18
CA LEU A 121 -9.67 -13.66 -6.00
C LEU A 121 -10.54 -13.52 -7.24
N SER A 122 -9.98 -13.60 -8.44
CA SER A 122 -10.72 -13.42 -9.71
C SER A 122 -11.59 -14.63 -10.02
N ARG A 123 -11.10 -15.83 -9.70
CA ARG A 123 -11.78 -17.10 -9.95
C ARG A 123 -13.26 -17.16 -9.56
N PRO A 124 -13.70 -16.79 -8.33
CA PRO A 124 -15.12 -16.83 -7.98
C PRO A 124 -15.99 -15.88 -8.81
N PHE A 125 -15.45 -14.74 -9.26
CA PHE A 125 -16.18 -13.82 -10.14
C PHE A 125 -16.36 -14.42 -11.54
N ASP A 126 -15.31 -15.03 -12.09
CA ASP A 126 -15.36 -15.67 -13.40
C ASP A 126 -16.30 -16.88 -13.39
N GLU A 127 -16.23 -17.71 -12.35
CA GLU A 127 -17.14 -18.85 -12.15
C GLU A 127 -18.60 -18.38 -12.04
N ALA A 128 -18.87 -17.33 -11.27
CA ALA A 128 -20.21 -16.76 -11.14
C ALA A 128 -20.72 -16.16 -12.46
N ALA A 129 -19.89 -15.42 -13.18
CA ALA A 129 -20.24 -14.83 -14.48
C ALA A 129 -20.57 -15.93 -15.51
N SER A 130 -19.76 -16.99 -15.54
CA SER A 130 -20.00 -18.17 -16.38
C SER A 130 -21.31 -18.88 -16.01
N PHE A 131 -21.55 -19.12 -14.71
CA PHE A 131 -22.78 -19.72 -14.22
C PHE A 131 -24.02 -18.91 -14.62
N LEU A 132 -24.01 -17.59 -14.39
CA LEU A 132 -25.12 -16.71 -14.74
C LEU A 132 -25.37 -16.65 -16.25
N SER A 133 -24.31 -16.66 -17.06
CA SER A 133 -24.41 -16.71 -18.52
C SER A 133 -25.07 -18.02 -18.99
N SER A 134 -24.70 -19.15 -18.37
CA SER A 134 -25.33 -20.46 -18.63
C SER A 134 -26.82 -20.44 -18.29
N VAL A 135 -27.19 -19.96 -17.09
CA VAL A 135 -28.60 -19.84 -16.66
C VAL A 135 -29.38 -18.93 -17.60
N ARG A 136 -28.83 -17.76 -17.97
CA ARG A 136 -29.45 -16.84 -18.93
C ARG A 136 -29.73 -17.51 -20.27
N THR A 137 -28.80 -18.31 -20.77
CA THR A 137 -28.94 -19.02 -22.04
C THR A 137 -30.05 -20.07 -21.97
N GLN A 138 -30.13 -20.84 -20.88
CA GLN A 138 -31.20 -21.81 -20.66
C GLN A 138 -32.58 -21.14 -20.61
N LEU A 139 -32.72 -20.04 -19.87
CA LEU A 139 -33.97 -19.27 -19.79
C LEU A 139 -34.39 -18.69 -21.15
N SER A 140 -33.43 -18.16 -21.92
CA SER A 140 -33.70 -17.58 -23.24
C SER A 140 -34.22 -18.63 -24.23
N SER A 141 -33.69 -19.85 -24.17
CA SER A 141 -34.15 -20.99 -24.98
C SER A 141 -35.60 -21.36 -24.67
N LEU A 142 -35.95 -21.45 -23.37
CA LEU A 142 -37.31 -21.76 -22.93
C LEU A 142 -38.32 -20.69 -23.38
N CYS A 143 -37.97 -19.41 -23.22
CA CYS A 143 -38.84 -18.31 -23.65
C CYS A 143 -38.95 -18.20 -25.18
N GLY A 144 -37.89 -18.51 -25.92
CA GLY A 144 -37.91 -18.51 -27.39
C GLY A 144 -38.71 -19.67 -27.99
N GLY A 145 -38.65 -20.86 -27.38
CA GLY A 145 -39.43 -22.03 -27.81
C GLY A 145 -40.93 -21.90 -27.56
N ALA A 146 -41.33 -21.12 -26.56
CA ALA A 146 -42.75 -20.85 -26.29
C ALA A 146 -43.42 -19.97 -27.36
N ALA A 147 -42.66 -19.10 -28.04
CA ALA A 147 -43.20 -18.21 -29.07
C ALA A 147 -43.44 -18.90 -30.43
N SER A 148 -42.94 -20.13 -30.65
CA SER A 148 -43.16 -20.87 -31.91
C SER A 148 -44.36 -21.83 -31.87
N LEU A 149 -45.10 -21.87 -30.75
CA LEU A 149 -46.27 -22.74 -30.55
C LEU A 149 -47.61 -21.97 -30.57
N SER A 150 -47.61 -20.67 -30.90
CA SER A 150 -48.82 -19.88 -31.19
C SER A 150 -48.91 -19.54 -32.67
#